data_AF-G3MIW4-F1
#
_entry.id   AF-G3MIW4-F1
#
_cell.length_a   1.000
_cell.length_b   1.000
_cell.length_c   1.000
_cell.angle_alpha   90.00
_cell.angle_beta   90.00
_cell.angle_gamma   90.00
#
_symmetry.space_group_name_H-M   'P 1'
#
loop_
_entity.id
_entity.type
_entity.pdbx_description
1 polymer ?
#
loop_
_entity_poly.entity_id
_entity_poly.type
_entity_poly.pdbx_seq_one_letter_code
_entity_poly.pdbx_strand_id
1 'polypeptide(L)'
;KTGSFPNLDILNKIFPTQYSASCPWCGSKPTLYHITWECERNHAFHKQKTPSAEQWESRLTSCKLEAQRALIAHASEVARLSGALD
;
A
#
# COMPACT_ATOMS: atom_id res chain seq x y z
N LYS A 1 9.01 7.05 -12.78
CA LYS A 1 7.55 7.04 -13.02
C LYS A 1 6.90 6.29 -11.86
N THR A 2 6.41 6.99 -10.83
CA THR A 2 5.69 6.43 -9.69
C THR A 2 4.21 6.34 -10.07
N GLY A 3 3.70 5.12 -10.20
CA GLY A 3 2.39 4.82 -10.79
C GLY A 3 2.27 3.40 -11.33
N SER A 4 3.36 2.62 -11.28
CA SER A 4 3.40 1.23 -11.75
C SER A 4 2.76 0.23 -10.79
N PHE A 5 2.56 0.59 -9.52
CA PHE A 5 2.03 -0.32 -8.51
C PHE A 5 0.53 -0.10 -8.29
N PRO A 6 -0.31 -1.13 -8.44
CA PRO A 6 -1.76 -0.99 -8.32
C PRO A 6 -2.15 -0.62 -6.88
N ASN A 7 -3.17 0.22 -6.77
CA ASN A 7 -3.89 0.47 -5.53
C ASN A 7 -5.36 0.72 -5.85
N LEU A 8 -6.24 0.50 -4.87
CA LEU A 8 -7.68 0.58 -5.08
C LEU A 8 -8.14 1.98 -5.53
N ASP A 9 -7.46 3.07 -5.13
CA ASP A 9 -7.83 4.42 -5.58
C ASP A 9 -7.64 4.60 -7.10
N ILE A 10 -6.57 4.04 -7.67
CA ILE A 10 -6.36 4.05 -9.12
C ILE A 10 -7.35 3.10 -9.80
N LEU A 11 -7.54 1.89 -9.26
CA LEU A 11 -8.41 0.89 -9.85
C LEU A 11 -9.89 1.31 -9.83
N ASN A 12 -10.37 1.95 -8.76
CA ASN A 12 -11.73 2.50 -8.67
C ASN A 12 -11.98 3.59 -9.72
N LYS A 13 -10.98 4.42 -10.05
CA LYS A 13 -11.13 5.44 -11.10
C LYS A 13 -11.30 4.82 -12.50
N ILE A 14 -10.80 3.59 -12.71
CA ILE A 14 -10.88 2.89 -14.00
C ILE A 14 -12.12 1.98 -14.04
N PHE A 15 -12.38 1.23 -12.96
CA PHE A 15 -13.47 0.27 -12.82
C PHE A 15 -14.24 0.50 -11.49
N PRO A 16 -15.04 1.56 -11.38
CA PRO A 16 -15.65 1.98 -10.11
C PRO A 16 -16.66 1.00 -9.54
N THR A 17 -17.24 0.14 -10.38
CA THR A 17 -18.18 -0.90 -9.95
C THR A 17 -17.50 -2.15 -9.42
N GLN A 18 -16.21 -2.35 -9.71
CA GLN A 18 -15.45 -3.53 -9.30
C GLN A 18 -14.58 -3.27 -8.07
N TYR A 19 -14.00 -2.08 -7.96
CA TYR A 19 -13.08 -1.74 -6.88
C TYR A 19 -13.66 -0.69 -5.95
N SER A 20 -13.54 -0.91 -4.65
CA SER A 20 -13.94 0.05 -3.61
C SER A 20 -13.06 1.30 -3.65
N ALA A 21 -13.67 2.49 -3.49
CA ALA A 21 -12.97 3.75 -3.26
C ALA A 21 -12.47 3.92 -1.81
N SER A 22 -12.65 2.89 -0.98
CA SER A 22 -12.37 2.90 0.45
C SER A 22 -11.45 1.74 0.84
N CYS A 23 -10.52 2.04 1.74
CA CYS A 23 -9.63 1.09 2.38
C CYS A 23 -10.44 0.02 3.13
N PRO A 24 -10.17 -1.28 2.91
CA PRO A 24 -10.95 -2.35 3.52
C PRO A 24 -10.76 -2.45 5.04
N TRP A 25 -9.71 -1.84 5.61
CA TRP A 25 -9.41 -1.92 7.04
C TRP A 25 -9.93 -0.72 7.85
N CYS A 26 -9.91 0.48 7.29
CA CYS A 26 -10.29 1.69 8.03
C CYS A 26 -11.29 2.62 7.30
N GLY A 27 -11.64 2.32 6.06
CA GLY A 27 -12.58 3.12 5.25
C GLY A 27 -11.98 4.38 4.61
N SER A 28 -10.76 4.77 4.97
CA SER A 28 -10.04 5.93 4.38
C SER A 28 -9.70 5.71 2.90
N LYS A 29 -9.20 6.75 2.22
CA LYS A 29 -8.83 6.66 0.81
C LYS A 29 -7.68 5.64 0.59
N PRO A 30 -7.85 4.61 -0.25
CA PRO A 30 -6.91 3.50 -0.38
C PRO A 30 -5.78 3.82 -1.37
N THR A 31 -5.00 4.85 -1.06
CA THR A 31 -3.76 5.16 -1.82
C THR A 31 -2.70 4.10 -1.57
N LEU A 32 -1.70 3.98 -2.45
CA LEU A 32 -0.56 3.07 -2.25
C LEU A 32 0.14 3.31 -0.90
N TYR A 33 0.44 4.56 -0.58
CA TYR A 33 1.00 4.93 0.72
C TYR A 33 0.11 4.47 1.88
N HIS A 34 -1.20 4.71 1.76
CA HIS A 34 -2.13 4.36 2.83
C HIS A 34 -2.19 2.85 3.09
N ILE A 35 -2.46 2.06 2.05
CA ILE A 35 -2.66 0.62 2.19
C ILE A 35 -1.37 -0.09 2.61
N THR A 36 -0.23 0.36 2.08
CA THR A 36 1.08 -0.28 2.29
C THR A 36 1.76 0.17 3.58
N TRP A 37 1.51 1.40 4.05
CA TRP A 37 2.31 2.01 5.11
C TRP A 37 1.54 2.83 6.15
N GLU A 38 0.51 3.58 5.81
CA GLU A 38 -0.15 4.46 6.79
C GLU A 38 -1.17 3.72 7.65
N CYS A 39 -1.84 2.71 7.10
CA CYS A 39 -3.02 2.12 7.70
C CYS A 39 -2.69 1.25 8.92
N GLU A 40 -2.84 1.82 10.11
CA GLU A 40 -2.63 1.12 11.39
C GLU A 40 -3.64 -0.02 11.64
N ARG A 41 -4.79 -0.02 10.95
CA ARG A 41 -5.81 -1.07 11.05
C ARG A 41 -5.50 -2.30 10.18
N ASN A 42 -4.46 -2.24 9.34
CA ASN A 42 -3.95 -3.41 8.63
C ASN A 42 -3.06 -4.25 9.55
N HIS A 43 -3.67 -4.92 10.54
CA HIS A 43 -2.97 -5.70 11.56
C HIS A 43 -2.21 -6.91 11.01
N ALA A 44 -2.52 -7.36 9.78
CA ALA A 44 -1.82 -8.45 9.13
C ALA A 44 -0.36 -8.09 8.81
N PHE A 45 -0.06 -6.80 8.59
CA PHE A 45 1.24 -6.35 8.08
C PHE A 45 1.87 -5.20 8.86
N HIS A 46 1.11 -4.46 9.67
CA HIS A 46 1.65 -3.39 10.51
C HIS A 46 2.27 -3.91 11.81
N LYS A 47 3.58 -4.18 11.78
CA LYS A 47 4.41 -4.28 12.99
C LYS A 47 4.88 -2.92 13.50
N GLN A 48 4.77 -1.89 12.67
CA GLN A 48 5.30 -0.56 12.94
C GLN A 48 4.23 0.29 13.64
N LYS A 49 4.46 0.60 14.93
CA LYS A 49 3.50 1.25 15.82
C LYS A 49 3.24 2.73 15.53
N THR A 50 4.10 3.36 14.71
CA THR A 50 4.04 4.80 14.38
C THR A 50 4.59 5.00 12.97
N PRO A 51 3.84 4.65 11.92
CA PRO A 51 4.28 4.88 10.55
C PRO A 51 4.37 6.39 10.26
N SER A 52 5.51 6.84 9.71
CA SER A 52 5.65 8.22 9.22
C SER A 52 5.94 8.28 7.72
N ALA A 53 5.57 9.39 7.09
CA ALA A 53 5.87 9.64 5.68
C ALA A 53 7.39 9.66 5.41
N GLU A 54 8.19 10.18 6.34
CA GLU A 54 9.66 10.21 6.18
C GLU A 54 10.26 8.79 6.16
N GLN A 55 9.74 7.89 7.01
CA GLN A 55 10.17 6.49 7.02
C GLN A 55 9.78 5.77 5.73
N TRP A 56 8.60 6.10 5.19
CA TRP A 56 8.16 5.61 3.88
C TRP A 56 9.10 6.07 2.77
N GLU A 57 9.39 7.36 2.68
CA GLU A 57 10.29 7.93 1.66
C GLU A 57 11.73 7.38 1.81
N SER A 58 12.21 7.19 3.04
CA SER A 58 13.52 6.57 3.31
C SER A 58 13.62 5.14 2.76
N ARG A 59 12.52 4.37 2.81
CA ARG A 59 12.48 3.02 2.23
C ARG A 59 12.44 3.07 0.70
N LEU A 60 11.64 3.96 0.13
CA LEU A 60 11.56 4.14 -1.33
C LEU A 60 12.89 4.57 -1.95
N THR A 61 13.66 5.39 -1.23
CA THR A 61 14.96 5.92 -1.68
C THR A 61 16.14 5.03 -1.29
N SER A 62 15.90 3.91 -0.61
CA SER A 62 16.96 3.00 -0.21
C SER A 62 17.69 2.41 -1.41
N CYS A 63 19.02 2.48 -1.39
CA CYS A 63 19.89 1.83 -2.37
C CYS A 63 20.23 0.37 -2.01
N LYS A 64 19.71 -0.15 -0.88
CA LYS A 64 19.93 -1.53 -0.46
C LYS A 64 18.93 -2.45 -1.16
N LEU A 65 19.44 -3.39 -1.96
CA LEU A 65 18.62 -4.36 -2.69
C LEU A 65 17.63 -5.12 -1.79
N GLU A 66 18.09 -5.56 -0.61
CA GLU A 66 17.24 -6.27 0.35
C GLU A 66 16.09 -5.41 0.88
N ALA A 67 16.34 -4.11 1.11
CA ALA A 67 15.30 -3.18 1.54
C ALA A 67 14.26 -2.96 0.43
N GLN A 68 14.70 -2.82 -0.82
CA GLN A 68 13.82 -2.68 -1.97
C GLN A 68 12.96 -3.93 -2.19
N ARG A 69 13.57 -5.12 -2.11
CA ARG A 69 12.85 -6.41 -2.24
C ARG A 69 11.82 -6.58 -1.14
N ALA A 70 12.18 -6.30 0.11
CA ALA A 70 11.26 -6.38 1.24
C ALA A 70 10.07 -5.42 1.06
N LEU A 71 10.31 -4.21 0.56
CA LEU A 71 9.25 -3.23 0.29
C LEU A 71 8.30 -3.71 -0.82
N ILE A 72 8.84 -4.24 -1.93
CA ILE A 72 8.04 -4.76 -3.04
C ILE A 72 7.21 -5.96 -2.61
N ALA A 73 7.81 -6.91 -1.87
CA ALA A 73 7.12 -8.08 -1.35
C ALA A 73 5.97 -7.68 -0.43
N HIS A 74 6.23 -6.75 0.51
CA HIS A 74 5.22 -6.20 1.41
C HIS A 74 4.09 -5.49 0.65
N ALA A 75 4.42 -4.62 -0.31
CA ALA A 75 3.43 -3.93 -1.12
C ALA A 75 2.56 -4.89 -1.95
N SER A 76 3.16 -5.96 -2.50
CA SER A 76 2.45 -6.99 -3.26
C SER A 76 1.44 -7.74 -2.41
N GLU A 77 1.85 -8.12 -1.20
CA GLU A 77 1.02 -8.89 -0.28
C GLU A 77 -0.16 -8.05 0.25
N VAL A 78 0.10 -6.79 0.60
CA VAL A 78 -0.94 -5.82 0.94
C VAL A 78 -1.92 -5.61 -0.23
N ALA A 79 -1.41 -5.52 -1.46
CA ALA A 79 -2.25 -5.36 -2.64
C ALA A 79 -3.19 -6.58 -2.80
N ARG A 80 -2.71 -7.80 -2.56
CA ARG A 80 -3.54 -9.00 -2.56
C ARG A 80 -4.62 -9.00 -1.49
N LEU A 81 -4.24 -8.71 -0.25
CA LEU A 81 -5.20 -8.69 0.86
C LEU A 81 -6.24 -7.58 0.75
N SER A 82 -5.88 -6.47 0.11
CA SER A 82 -6.84 -5.40 -0.16
C SER A 82 -7.74 -5.67 -1.38
N GLY A 83 -7.47 -6.73 -2.16
CA GLY A 83 -8.17 -7.02 -3.41
C GLY A 83 -7.74 -6.11 -4.58
N ALA A 84 -6.58 -5.45 -4.46
CA ALA A 84 -5.98 -4.65 -5.53
C ALA A 84 -5.10 -5.46 -6.49
N LEU A 85 -4.77 -6.72 -6.15
CA LEU A 85 -3.97 -7.64 -6.94
C LEU A 85 -4.47 -9.07 -6.72
N ASP A 86 -4.50 -9.90 -7.76
CA ASP A 86 -4.83 -11.33 -7.65
C ASP A 86 -3.61 -12.20 -7.22
#